data_AF-A0A975BWB8-F1
#
_entry.id   AF-A0A975BWB8-F1
#
_cell.length_a   1.000
_cell.length_b   1.000
_cell.length_c   1.000
_cell.angle_alpha   90.00
_cell.angle_beta   90.00
_cell.angle_gamma   90.00
#
_symmetry.space_group_name_H-M   'P 1'
#
loop_
_entity.id
_entity.type
_entity.pdbx_description
1 polymer ?
#
loop_
_entity_poly.entity_id
_entity_poly.type
_entity_poly.pdbx_seq_one_letter_code
_entity_poly.pdbx_strand_id
1 'polypeptide(L)'
;MNQGSDKRIRGRTTYSKQKERKKGDAAMRFSELFQMLFSKSVFAIVLIIGLVCAMPVHAATITVTNGDDSGAGSLRQAIADAQSGDTIVFQDGVTTVTLTSDQLVIDKNLTIDGGGGMTVKRSSGVSTQFRIFYVDSGMTIEMKNIVISDGKALDASWSTGEHGRHGGGIYVGNGGILTLNECSVKANAAGEGSHGSETTDGGDGGFGGGIYVENNGTLTLNNSTVSNNISGNGGDGVKKTRGGPETTNGGDGGSGAGIYVEENGTLTLNNSIVND
;
A
#
# COMPACT_ATOMS: atom_id res chain seq x y z
N MET A 1 -61.07 -89.85 6.65
CA MET A 1 -61.32 -89.48 8.06
C MET A 1 -60.15 -88.64 8.55
N ASN A 2 -60.52 -87.52 9.14
CA ASN A 2 -59.70 -86.44 9.71
C ASN A 2 -58.74 -86.98 10.80
N GLN A 3 -57.53 -86.43 10.91
CA GLN A 3 -56.92 -86.01 12.19
C GLN A 3 -55.72 -85.11 11.91
N GLY A 4 -55.67 -83.98 12.62
CA GLY A 4 -54.59 -83.00 12.54
C GLY A 4 -53.87 -82.79 13.87
N SER A 5 -52.97 -81.81 13.80
CA SER A 5 -52.36 -81.01 14.87
C SER A 5 -51.18 -81.60 15.68
N ASP A 6 -50.03 -80.95 15.49
CA ASP A 6 -49.32 -80.13 16.48
C ASP A 6 -47.84 -80.51 16.82
N LYS A 7 -47.06 -79.44 17.05
CA LYS A 7 -45.78 -79.30 17.80
C LYS A 7 -44.40 -79.45 17.13
N ARG A 8 -43.82 -78.27 16.83
CA ARG A 8 -42.63 -77.62 17.47
C ARG A 8 -41.26 -78.36 17.60
N ILE A 9 -40.24 -77.67 17.02
CA ILE A 9 -38.91 -77.26 17.58
C ILE A 9 -37.60 -78.01 17.16
N ARG A 10 -36.76 -77.22 16.45
CA ARG A 10 -35.27 -77.01 16.41
C ARG A 10 -34.26 -78.17 16.23
N GLY A 11 -33.38 -77.99 15.23
CA GLY A 11 -31.99 -78.51 15.22
C GLY A 11 -31.29 -78.39 13.85
N ARG A 12 -30.34 -77.47 13.71
CA ARG A 12 -29.46 -77.22 12.52
C ARG A 12 -28.58 -78.43 12.18
N THR A 13 -28.27 -78.62 10.89
CA THR A 13 -26.90 -78.73 10.32
C THR A 13 -27.00 -78.72 8.78
N THR A 14 -26.40 -77.75 8.09
CA THR A 14 -26.31 -77.73 6.61
C THR A 14 -24.89 -78.03 6.17
N TYR A 15 -24.74 -79.15 5.44
CA TYR A 15 -23.55 -79.57 4.70
C TYR A 15 -23.51 -78.92 3.31
N SER A 16 -22.38 -78.36 2.90
CA SER A 16 -21.77 -78.66 1.59
C SER A 16 -20.37 -78.04 1.47
N LYS A 17 -19.36 -78.90 1.35
CA LYS A 17 -18.02 -78.54 0.88
C LYS A 17 -18.04 -78.59 -0.64
N GLN A 18 -17.70 -77.50 -1.30
CA GLN A 18 -17.13 -77.55 -2.66
C GLN A 18 -16.21 -76.35 -2.91
N LYS A 19 -15.12 -76.67 -3.60
CA LYS A 19 -14.36 -75.85 -4.56
C LYS A 19 -13.08 -75.18 -4.04
N GLU A 20 -11.98 -75.88 -4.30
CA GLU A 20 -10.66 -75.29 -4.53
C GLU A 20 -10.74 -74.08 -5.48
N ARG A 21 -10.15 -72.96 -5.08
CA ARG A 21 -9.67 -71.93 -5.99
C ARG A 21 -8.19 -71.67 -5.72
N LYS A 22 -7.42 -72.00 -6.75
CA LYS A 22 -6.05 -71.64 -7.12
C LYS A 22 -5.44 -70.40 -6.43
N LYS A 23 -4.15 -70.59 -6.04
CA LYS A 23 -3.00 -69.68 -6.13
C LYS A 23 -3.30 -68.31 -6.79
N GLY A 24 -3.05 -67.24 -6.03
CA GLY A 24 -2.90 -65.87 -6.51
C GLY A 24 -2.59 -64.94 -5.33
N ASP A 25 -1.39 -64.37 -5.33
CA ASP A 25 -1.09 -63.03 -4.83
C ASP A 25 -0.95 -62.80 -3.31
N ALA A 26 0.10 -63.41 -2.73
CA ALA A 26 0.69 -62.96 -1.45
C ALA A 26 2.15 -62.49 -1.64
N ALA A 27 2.42 -61.75 -2.71
CA ALA A 27 3.67 -61.05 -2.92
C ALA A 27 3.35 -59.66 -3.49
N MET A 28 3.16 -58.68 -2.60
CA MET A 28 3.09 -57.27 -2.97
C MET A 28 4.30 -56.93 -3.83
N ARG A 29 4.08 -56.40 -5.03
CA ARG A 29 5.18 -56.07 -5.94
C ARG A 29 5.97 -54.90 -5.36
N PHE A 30 7.30 -54.94 -5.41
CA PHE A 30 8.15 -53.84 -4.92
C PHE A 30 7.79 -52.48 -5.55
N SER A 31 7.22 -52.50 -6.76
CA SER A 31 6.64 -51.34 -7.45
C SER A 31 5.34 -50.82 -6.82
N GLU A 32 4.50 -51.67 -6.24
CA GLU A 32 3.26 -51.28 -5.54
C GLU A 32 3.55 -50.71 -4.15
N LEU A 33 4.56 -51.26 -3.45
CA LEU A 33 5.12 -50.68 -2.23
C LEU A 33 5.76 -49.31 -2.48
N PHE A 34 6.48 -49.14 -3.59
CA PHE A 34 7.07 -47.85 -3.99
C PHE A 34 5.98 -46.82 -4.32
N GLN A 35 4.93 -47.19 -5.06
CA GLN A 35 3.80 -46.29 -5.36
C GLN A 35 2.95 -45.93 -4.13
N MET A 36 2.85 -46.80 -3.13
CA MET A 36 2.19 -46.48 -1.84
C MET A 36 3.01 -45.50 -0.98
N LEU A 37 4.35 -45.53 -1.05
CA LEU A 37 5.22 -44.62 -0.29
C LEU A 37 5.18 -43.17 -0.84
N PHE A 38 4.89 -42.98 -2.14
CA PHE A 38 4.80 -41.66 -2.77
C PHE A 38 3.39 -41.05 -2.83
N SER A 39 2.30 -41.83 -2.74
CA SER A 39 0.95 -41.25 -2.89
C SER A 39 0.29 -40.77 -1.60
N LYS A 40 0.60 -41.39 -0.44
CA LYS A 40 0.01 -41.03 0.85
C LYS A 40 0.89 -40.12 1.70
N SER A 41 2.22 -40.28 1.59
CA SER A 41 3.19 -39.46 2.33
C SER A 41 3.30 -38.05 1.78
N VAL A 42 3.23 -37.87 0.45
CA VAL A 42 3.22 -36.53 -0.17
C VAL A 42 1.92 -35.79 0.15
N PHE A 43 0.77 -36.49 0.17
CA PHE A 43 -0.49 -35.88 0.56
C PHE A 43 -0.50 -35.48 2.05
N ALA A 44 0.05 -36.32 2.94
CA ALA A 44 0.20 -35.99 4.36
C ALA A 44 1.20 -34.85 4.59
N ILE A 45 2.30 -34.77 3.81
CA ILE A 45 3.28 -33.68 3.92
C ILE A 45 2.74 -32.37 3.35
N VAL A 46 1.96 -32.39 2.26
CA VAL A 46 1.27 -31.19 1.73
C VAL A 46 0.14 -30.74 2.67
N LEU A 47 -0.56 -31.66 3.32
CA LEU A 47 -1.56 -31.32 4.33
C LEU A 47 -0.89 -30.78 5.61
N ILE A 48 0.27 -31.31 6.02
CA ILE A 48 1.03 -30.82 7.18
C ILE A 48 1.70 -29.49 6.87
N ILE A 49 2.21 -29.24 5.66
CA ILE A 49 2.72 -27.91 5.24
C ILE A 49 1.57 -26.89 5.11
N GLY A 50 0.36 -27.32 4.72
CA GLY A 50 -0.85 -26.49 4.75
C GLY A 50 -1.48 -26.31 6.15
N LEU A 51 -1.08 -27.13 7.12
CA LEU A 51 -1.55 -27.10 8.52
C LEU A 51 -0.48 -26.57 9.49
N VAL A 52 0.72 -26.23 9.01
CA VAL A 52 1.66 -25.37 9.75
C VAL A 52 1.10 -23.95 9.67
N CYS A 53 0.14 -23.72 10.54
CA CYS A 53 -0.27 -22.42 11.04
C CYS A 53 -0.85 -21.47 9.98
N ALA A 54 -2.11 -21.70 9.59
CA ALA A 54 -3.01 -20.57 9.39
C ALA A 54 -3.21 -19.90 10.77
N MET A 55 -2.18 -19.20 11.27
CA MET A 55 -2.38 -18.29 12.38
C MET A 55 -3.37 -17.24 11.88
N PRO A 56 -4.38 -16.87 12.67
CA PRO A 56 -5.13 -15.66 12.36
C PRO A 56 -4.11 -14.53 12.23
N VAL A 57 -3.97 -13.97 11.03
CA VAL A 57 -3.24 -12.71 10.84
C VAL A 57 -4.14 -11.63 11.42
N HIS A 58 -4.04 -11.44 12.73
CA HIS A 58 -4.69 -10.33 13.38
C HIS A 58 -3.82 -9.11 13.09
N ALA A 59 -4.41 -8.09 12.46
CA ALA A 59 -3.78 -6.79 12.33
C ALA A 59 -3.26 -6.33 13.70
N ALA A 60 -1.95 -6.20 13.85
CA ALA A 60 -1.36 -5.73 15.09
C ALA A 60 -1.62 -4.23 15.24
N THR A 61 -1.64 -3.76 16.48
CA THR A 61 -1.61 -2.33 16.78
C THR A 61 -0.21 -1.95 17.23
N ILE A 62 0.43 -1.03 16.51
CA ILE A 62 1.77 -0.53 16.81
C ILE A 62 1.66 0.91 17.32
N THR A 63 2.26 1.20 18.46
CA THR A 63 2.18 2.51 19.11
C THR A 63 3.45 3.32 18.86
N VAL A 64 3.31 4.50 18.27
CA VAL A 64 4.33 5.54 18.18
C VAL A 64 4.41 6.27 19.52
N THR A 65 5.61 6.37 20.10
CA THR A 65 5.82 6.90 21.46
C THR A 65 6.60 8.21 21.51
N ASN A 66 7.12 8.68 20.39
CA ASN A 66 7.75 10.00 20.27
C ASN A 66 7.51 10.64 18.89
N GLY A 67 7.83 11.93 18.79
CA GLY A 67 7.67 12.75 17.59
C GLY A 67 8.93 12.86 16.72
N ASP A 68 9.93 12.02 16.97
CA ASP A 68 11.22 12.09 16.30
C ASP A 68 11.13 11.52 14.87
N ASP A 69 12.01 11.99 13.99
CA ASP A 69 12.05 11.56 12.59
C ASP A 69 12.44 10.08 12.42
N SER A 70 13.24 9.54 13.35
CA SER A 70 13.77 8.18 13.28
C SER A 70 14.14 7.63 14.66
N GLY A 71 14.45 6.34 14.71
CA GLY A 71 14.82 5.65 15.95
C GLY A 71 13.63 5.02 16.66
N ALA A 72 13.93 4.31 17.76
CA ALA A 72 12.93 3.57 18.51
C ALA A 72 11.76 4.47 18.95
N GLY A 73 10.53 4.03 18.71
CA GLY A 73 9.31 4.77 19.07
C GLY A 73 8.85 5.82 18.07
N SER A 74 9.61 6.09 16.99
CA SER A 74 9.19 7.01 15.92
C SER A 74 8.15 6.41 14.97
N LEU A 75 7.41 7.27 14.26
CA LEU A 75 6.49 6.84 13.19
C LEU A 75 7.20 6.07 12.08
N ARG A 76 8.41 6.50 11.70
CA ARG A 76 9.21 5.83 10.67
C ARG A 76 9.57 4.40 11.08
N GLN A 77 9.95 4.21 12.35
CA GLN A 77 10.22 2.87 12.88
C GLN A 77 8.94 2.03 12.95
N ALA A 78 7.82 2.61 13.38
CA ALA A 78 6.54 1.90 13.43
C ALA A 78 6.10 1.41 12.04
N ILE A 79 6.27 2.21 10.98
CA ILE A 79 6.00 1.80 9.59
C ILE A 79 6.94 0.67 9.15
N ALA A 80 8.23 0.74 9.53
CA ALA A 80 9.19 -0.31 9.21
C ALA A 80 8.83 -1.64 9.88
N ASP A 81 8.42 -1.61 11.15
CA ASP A 81 8.07 -2.79 11.94
C ASP A 81 6.72 -3.40 11.54
N ALA A 82 5.80 -2.57 11.03
CA ALA A 82 4.46 -2.98 10.62
C ALA A 82 4.45 -4.05 9.53
N GLN A 83 3.48 -4.95 9.62
CA GLN A 83 3.10 -5.90 8.60
C GLN A 83 1.85 -5.42 7.86
N SER A 84 1.60 -5.97 6.67
CA SER A 84 0.41 -5.61 5.89
C SER A 84 -0.87 -5.95 6.65
N GLY A 85 -1.76 -4.96 6.78
CA GLY A 85 -3.00 -5.01 7.55
C GLY A 85 -2.92 -4.33 8.92
N ASP A 86 -1.73 -4.02 9.43
CA ASP A 86 -1.57 -3.45 10.77
C ASP A 86 -2.12 -2.03 10.90
N THR A 87 -2.40 -1.64 12.14
CA THR A 87 -2.81 -0.29 12.52
C THR A 87 -1.72 0.37 13.34
N ILE A 88 -1.30 1.57 12.94
CA ILE A 88 -0.40 2.43 13.69
C ILE A 88 -1.21 3.48 14.44
N VAL A 89 -0.96 3.59 15.75
CA VAL A 89 -1.57 4.57 16.65
C VAL A 89 -0.49 5.37 17.37
N PHE A 90 -0.87 6.45 18.02
CA PHE A 90 0.06 7.31 18.77
C PHE A 90 -0.25 7.27 20.26
N GLN A 91 0.82 7.22 21.07
CA GLN A 91 0.70 7.32 22.52
C GLN A 91 0.17 8.71 22.91
N ASP A 92 -0.62 8.77 23.98
CA ASP A 92 -1.03 10.01 24.61
C ASP A 92 0.16 10.96 24.84
N GLY A 93 -0.02 12.22 24.43
CA GLY A 93 1.00 13.27 24.52
C GLY A 93 1.86 13.44 23.27
N VAL A 94 1.92 12.45 22.38
CA VAL A 94 2.52 12.64 21.05
C VAL A 94 1.51 13.36 20.16
N THR A 95 1.84 14.59 19.77
CA THR A 95 0.95 15.45 18.97
C THR A 95 1.57 15.89 17.65
N THR A 96 2.88 15.72 17.49
CA THR A 96 3.59 16.11 16.28
C THR A 96 4.74 15.15 15.99
N VAL A 97 4.82 14.67 14.76
CA VAL A 97 6.00 14.03 14.17
C VAL A 97 6.67 15.04 13.25
N THR A 98 7.93 15.36 13.52
CA THR A 98 8.70 16.31 12.71
C THR A 98 9.77 15.57 11.91
N LEU A 99 9.59 15.53 10.59
CA LEU A 99 10.51 14.87 9.67
C LEU A 99 11.66 15.81 9.28
N THR A 100 12.88 15.29 9.24
CA THR A 100 14.11 16.05 8.96
C THR A 100 14.95 15.47 7.82
N SER A 101 14.70 14.21 7.44
CA SER A 101 15.51 13.45 6.49
C SER A 101 14.80 13.25 5.15
N ASP A 102 13.78 12.39 5.12
CA ASP A 102 13.11 11.95 3.89
C ASP A 102 11.61 11.68 4.14
N GLN A 103 10.88 11.40 3.06
CA GLN A 103 9.48 10.99 3.08
C GLN A 103 9.25 9.69 3.86
N LEU A 104 8.01 9.47 4.31
CA LEU A 104 7.56 8.20 4.87
C LEU A 104 7.00 7.33 3.74
N VAL A 105 7.69 6.24 3.43
CA VAL A 105 7.28 5.29 2.38
C VAL A 105 6.30 4.28 2.97
N ILE A 106 5.18 4.07 2.27
CA ILE A 106 4.13 3.11 2.58
C ILE A 106 4.17 2.02 1.50
N ASP A 107 4.89 0.94 1.81
CA ASP A 107 5.15 -0.21 0.94
C ASP A 107 4.29 -1.44 1.30
N LYS A 108 3.28 -1.23 2.16
CA LYS A 108 2.36 -2.26 2.65
C LYS A 108 1.00 -1.66 2.99
N ASN A 109 -0.03 -2.49 3.09
CA ASN A 109 -1.37 -2.00 3.42
C ASN A 109 -1.43 -1.65 4.91
N LEU A 110 -1.84 -0.43 5.26
CA LEU A 110 -1.83 0.05 6.65
C LEU A 110 -3.04 0.90 6.98
N THR A 111 -3.35 0.97 8.27
CA THR A 111 -4.15 2.06 8.84
C THR A 111 -3.24 2.90 9.73
N ILE A 112 -3.30 4.23 9.62
CA ILE A 112 -2.65 5.16 10.56
C ILE A 112 -3.74 6.01 11.22
N ASP A 113 -3.92 5.86 12.53
CA ASP A 113 -4.90 6.59 13.31
C ASP A 113 -4.22 7.59 14.24
N GLY A 114 -4.34 8.87 13.90
CA GLY A 114 -3.83 10.01 14.64
C GLY A 114 -4.61 10.34 15.92
N GLY A 115 -5.71 9.64 16.20
CA GLY A 115 -6.55 9.91 17.36
C GLY A 115 -7.26 11.26 17.25
N GLY A 116 -6.86 12.26 18.03
CA GLY A 116 -7.56 13.55 18.11
C GLY A 116 -6.73 14.79 17.78
N GLY A 117 -5.49 14.64 17.26
CA GLY A 117 -4.63 15.81 17.07
C GLY A 117 -3.21 15.55 16.59
N MET A 118 -2.99 14.56 15.72
CA MET A 118 -1.66 14.28 15.19
C MET A 118 -1.31 15.20 14.02
N THR A 119 -0.12 15.81 14.06
CA THR A 119 0.48 16.50 12.92
C THR A 119 1.74 15.77 12.45
N VAL A 120 1.80 15.38 11.19
CA VAL A 120 3.01 14.88 10.55
C VAL A 120 3.49 15.94 9.56
N LYS A 121 4.68 16.49 9.79
CA LYS A 121 5.17 17.62 9.01
C LYS A 121 6.64 17.53 8.68
N ARG A 122 7.05 18.24 7.62
CA ARG A 122 8.45 18.51 7.35
C ARG A 122 8.96 19.62 8.26
N SER A 123 10.18 19.48 8.75
CA SER A 123 10.85 20.56 9.48
C SER A 123 11.17 21.75 8.56
N SER A 124 10.86 22.97 8.99
CA SER A 124 11.33 24.18 8.32
C SER A 124 12.83 24.44 8.55
N GLY A 125 13.46 23.71 9.49
CA GLY A 125 14.88 23.83 9.81
C GLY A 125 15.81 23.03 8.90
N VAL A 126 15.28 22.29 7.91
CA VAL A 126 16.08 21.51 6.95
C VAL A 126 15.92 22.03 5.52
N SER A 127 17.03 22.06 4.79
CA SER A 127 17.07 22.45 3.37
C SER A 127 16.64 21.31 2.44
N THR A 128 16.71 20.06 2.88
CA THR A 128 16.29 18.91 2.10
C THR A 128 14.79 18.98 1.85
N GLN A 129 14.41 18.90 0.58
CA GLN A 129 13.03 18.88 0.13
C GLN A 129 12.58 17.44 0.00
N PHE A 130 11.46 17.11 0.62
CA PHE A 130 10.81 15.82 0.49
C PHE A 130 9.32 15.92 0.79
N ARG A 131 8.58 14.95 0.26
CA ARG A 131 7.16 14.76 0.53
C ARG A 131 6.94 14.30 1.97
N ILE A 132 5.74 14.41 2.52
CA ILE A 132 5.48 13.78 3.82
C ILE A 132 5.31 12.28 3.65
N PHE A 133 4.44 11.85 2.72
CA PHE A 133 4.13 10.45 2.46
C PHE A 133 4.29 10.08 0.99
N TYR A 134 4.72 8.84 0.76
CA TYR A 134 4.72 8.20 -0.55
C TYR A 134 4.09 6.82 -0.42
N VAL A 135 3.00 6.59 -1.14
CA VAL A 135 2.31 5.30 -1.18
C VAL A 135 2.78 4.55 -2.40
N ASP A 136 3.37 3.37 -2.19
CA ASP A 136 3.87 2.54 -3.28
C ASP A 136 2.72 2.03 -4.17
N SER A 137 3.10 1.62 -5.38
CA SER A 137 2.16 1.11 -6.38
C SER A 137 1.33 -0.05 -5.83
N GLY A 138 0.01 0.02 -6.01
CA GLY A 138 -0.95 -0.99 -5.57
C GLY A 138 -1.16 -1.08 -4.06
N MET A 139 -0.51 -0.25 -3.24
CA MET A 139 -0.69 -0.27 -1.78
C MET A 139 -1.93 0.50 -1.36
N THR A 140 -2.57 0.04 -0.28
CA THR A 140 -3.75 0.67 0.31
C THR A 140 -3.42 1.24 1.68
N ILE A 141 -3.66 2.54 1.87
CA ILE A 141 -3.54 3.17 3.18
C ILE A 141 -4.81 3.92 3.56
N GLU A 142 -5.23 3.72 4.80
CA GLU A 142 -6.24 4.54 5.45
C GLU A 142 -5.56 5.42 6.50
N MET A 143 -5.82 6.72 6.48
CA MET A 143 -5.38 7.67 7.50
C MET A 143 -6.58 8.32 8.18
N LYS A 144 -6.51 8.47 9.49
CA LYS A 144 -7.58 9.05 10.33
C LYS A 144 -7.02 10.14 11.22
N ASN A 145 -7.67 11.29 11.26
CA ASN A 145 -7.36 12.36 12.23
C ASN A 145 -5.91 12.87 12.18
N ILE A 146 -5.35 13.00 10.96
CA ILE A 146 -3.96 13.45 10.75
C ILE A 146 -3.96 14.78 9.99
N VAL A 147 -3.13 15.70 10.48
CA VAL A 147 -2.70 16.89 9.74
C VAL A 147 -1.39 16.58 9.03
N ILE A 148 -1.35 16.78 7.72
CA ILE A 148 -0.19 16.54 6.85
C ILE A 148 0.23 17.87 6.27
N SER A 149 1.40 18.38 6.68
CA SER A 149 1.80 19.74 6.32
C SER A 149 3.28 19.97 6.03
N ASP A 150 3.54 21.09 5.37
CA ASP A 150 4.87 21.66 5.12
C ASP A 150 5.78 20.79 4.24
N GLY A 151 5.23 19.73 3.63
CA GLY A 151 5.92 18.89 2.68
C GLY A 151 6.25 19.67 1.40
N LYS A 152 7.43 19.42 0.84
CA LYS A 152 7.89 20.05 -0.41
C LYS A 152 8.49 18.96 -1.29
N ALA A 153 7.82 18.63 -2.39
CA ALA A 153 8.41 17.72 -3.35
C ALA A 153 9.64 18.37 -4.00
N LEU A 154 10.63 17.55 -4.37
CA LEU A 154 11.92 18.03 -4.85
C LEU A 154 11.78 18.85 -6.13
N ASP A 155 12.41 20.02 -6.16
CA ASP A 155 12.59 20.82 -7.37
C ASP A 155 13.50 20.11 -8.39
N ALA A 156 13.34 20.46 -9.65
CA ALA A 156 14.22 20.00 -10.71
C ALA A 156 15.63 20.64 -10.63
N SER A 157 16.65 19.96 -11.17
CA SER A 157 18.02 20.48 -11.17
C SER A 157 18.17 21.65 -12.14
N TRP A 158 19.02 22.63 -11.81
CA TRP A 158 19.19 23.83 -12.64
C TRP A 158 19.68 23.51 -14.07
N SER A 159 19.10 24.16 -15.09
CA SER A 159 19.51 24.06 -16.51
C SER A 159 19.43 22.67 -17.12
N THR A 160 18.56 21.79 -16.62
CA THR A 160 18.37 20.45 -17.17
C THR A 160 17.16 20.32 -18.09
N GLY A 161 16.19 21.22 -18.00
CA GLY A 161 14.86 21.05 -18.61
C GLY A 161 13.99 19.99 -17.92
N GLU A 162 14.43 19.45 -16.77
CA GLU A 162 13.66 18.52 -15.95
C GLU A 162 12.47 19.19 -15.28
N HIS A 163 11.41 18.39 -15.05
CA HIS A 163 10.18 18.80 -14.39
C HIS A 163 10.28 18.68 -12.87
N GLY A 164 9.53 19.52 -12.16
CA GLY A 164 9.40 19.45 -10.71
C GLY A 164 8.62 18.23 -10.24
N ARG A 165 8.98 17.67 -9.09
CA ARG A 165 8.30 16.48 -8.56
C ARG A 165 6.88 16.78 -8.07
N HIS A 166 5.97 15.83 -8.23
CA HIS A 166 4.57 15.96 -7.83
C HIS A 166 4.34 15.61 -6.36
N GLY A 167 3.22 16.02 -5.76
CA GLY A 167 2.75 15.51 -4.47
C GLY A 167 3.55 16.02 -3.28
N GLY A 168 3.46 17.32 -2.94
CA GLY A 168 4.24 17.89 -1.83
C GLY A 168 3.89 17.29 -0.47
N GLY A 169 2.61 17.03 -0.21
CA GLY A 169 2.17 16.35 1.00
C GLY A 169 2.23 14.84 0.80
N ILE A 170 1.46 14.35 -0.17
CA ILE A 170 1.27 12.92 -0.43
C ILE A 170 1.41 12.63 -1.93
N TYR A 171 2.14 11.58 -2.25
CA TYR A 171 2.14 10.96 -3.58
C TYR A 171 1.55 9.56 -3.49
N VAL A 172 0.55 9.26 -4.31
CA VAL A 172 -0.06 7.93 -4.43
C VAL A 172 0.39 7.32 -5.75
N GLY A 173 1.19 6.26 -5.70
CA GLY A 173 1.70 5.58 -6.89
C GLY A 173 0.62 4.82 -7.66
N ASN A 174 0.97 4.38 -8.87
CA ASN A 174 0.06 3.71 -9.80
C ASN A 174 -0.76 2.59 -9.11
N GLY A 175 -2.08 2.66 -9.22
CA GLY A 175 -3.01 1.70 -8.60
C GLY A 175 -3.09 1.76 -7.07
N GLY A 176 -2.41 2.70 -6.42
CA GLY A 176 -2.45 2.90 -4.97
C GLY A 176 -3.80 3.46 -4.52
N ILE A 177 -4.19 3.16 -3.28
CA ILE A 177 -5.47 3.58 -2.70
C ILE A 177 -5.18 4.36 -1.42
N LEU A 178 -5.62 5.62 -1.40
CA LEU A 178 -5.55 6.50 -0.24
C LEU A 178 -6.95 6.86 0.23
N THR A 179 -7.26 6.52 1.49
CA THR A 179 -8.47 7.00 2.17
C THR A 179 -8.08 7.92 3.31
N LEU A 180 -8.60 9.15 3.29
CA LEU A 180 -8.42 10.14 4.34
C LEU A 180 -9.75 10.34 5.06
N ASN A 181 -9.78 10.09 6.37
CA ASN A 181 -10.94 10.35 7.22
C ASN A 181 -10.59 11.41 8.26
N GLU A 182 -11.33 12.51 8.28
CA GLU A 182 -11.12 13.58 9.27
C GLU A 182 -9.68 14.14 9.25
N CYS A 183 -9.05 14.14 8.07
CA CYS A 183 -7.68 14.60 7.89
C CYS A 183 -7.62 16.03 7.33
N SER A 184 -6.45 16.65 7.48
CA SER A 184 -6.13 17.92 6.83
C SER A 184 -4.83 17.82 6.06
N VAL A 185 -4.83 18.12 4.76
CA VAL A 185 -3.62 18.23 3.93
C VAL A 185 -3.41 19.69 3.59
N LYS A 186 -2.39 20.32 4.18
CA LYS A 186 -2.23 21.77 4.07
C LYS A 186 -0.80 22.27 4.00
N ALA A 187 -0.61 23.44 3.39
CA ALA A 187 0.70 24.10 3.31
C ALA A 187 1.78 23.21 2.69
N ASN A 188 1.41 22.33 1.76
CA ASN A 188 2.36 21.50 1.03
C ASN A 188 2.60 22.07 -0.37
N ALA A 189 3.78 21.83 -0.91
CA ALA A 189 4.18 22.35 -2.21
C ALA A 189 4.76 21.26 -3.11
N ALA A 190 4.34 21.21 -4.37
CA ALA A 190 5.02 20.41 -5.38
C ALA A 190 6.35 21.08 -5.79
N GLY A 191 7.23 20.34 -6.45
CA GLY A 191 8.55 20.81 -6.87
C GLY A 191 8.46 21.78 -8.05
N GLU A 192 9.40 22.72 -8.13
CA GLU A 192 9.54 23.63 -9.26
C GLU A 192 10.19 22.95 -10.47
N GLY A 193 9.79 23.36 -11.66
CA GLY A 193 10.46 22.98 -12.91
C GLY A 193 11.81 23.70 -13.06
N SER A 194 12.72 23.07 -13.80
CA SER A 194 14.07 23.62 -13.97
C SER A 194 14.08 24.77 -14.95
N HIS A 195 14.97 25.73 -14.75
CA HIS A 195 15.28 26.69 -15.80
C HIS A 195 15.82 25.96 -17.03
N GLY A 196 15.48 26.47 -18.21
CA GLY A 196 16.00 25.99 -19.47
C GLY A 196 17.50 26.29 -19.65
N SER A 197 18.02 25.85 -20.78
CA SER A 197 19.37 26.13 -21.25
C SER A 197 19.32 26.63 -22.70
N GLU A 198 20.45 26.97 -23.32
CA GLU A 198 20.45 27.36 -24.73
C GLU A 198 19.91 26.27 -25.67
N THR A 199 19.80 25.02 -25.19
CA THR A 199 19.30 23.88 -25.98
C THR A 199 18.08 23.20 -25.38
N THR A 200 17.56 23.67 -24.25
CA THR A 200 16.42 23.04 -23.55
C THR A 200 15.44 24.11 -23.06
N ASP A 201 14.15 23.84 -23.23
CA ASP A 201 13.08 24.62 -22.61
C ASP A 201 13.14 24.46 -21.08
N GLY A 202 12.50 25.39 -20.37
CA GLY A 202 12.25 25.23 -18.95
C GLY A 202 11.38 24.01 -18.70
N GLY A 203 11.65 23.28 -17.62
CA GLY A 203 10.82 22.15 -17.22
C GLY A 203 9.53 22.62 -16.56
N ASP A 204 8.51 21.77 -16.61
CA ASP A 204 7.21 22.07 -16.01
C ASP A 204 7.24 21.94 -14.47
N GLY A 205 6.34 22.66 -13.81
CA GLY A 205 6.13 22.55 -12.38
C GLY A 205 5.41 21.27 -11.99
N GLY A 206 5.66 20.79 -10.77
CA GLY A 206 5.04 19.58 -10.26
C GLY A 206 3.54 19.75 -9.96
N PHE A 207 2.76 18.71 -10.23
CA PHE A 207 1.32 18.68 -9.98
C PHE A 207 0.98 18.25 -8.55
N GLY A 208 -0.24 18.54 -8.09
CA GLY A 208 -0.74 18.02 -6.82
C GLY A 208 0.06 18.52 -5.62
N GLY A 209 0.09 19.83 -5.38
CA GLY A 209 0.87 20.41 -4.27
C GLY A 209 0.57 19.74 -2.92
N GLY A 210 -0.70 19.49 -2.64
CA GLY A 210 -1.16 18.68 -1.51
C GLY A 210 -1.03 17.19 -1.79
N ILE A 211 -1.82 16.70 -2.75
CA ILE A 211 -1.95 15.28 -3.08
C ILE A 211 -1.82 15.10 -4.59
N TYR A 212 -0.94 14.20 -4.99
CA TYR A 212 -0.88 13.69 -6.35
C TYR A 212 -1.24 12.21 -6.38
N VAL A 213 -2.11 11.81 -7.30
CA VAL A 213 -2.54 10.43 -7.52
C VAL A 213 -2.17 10.03 -8.94
N GLU A 214 -1.27 9.06 -9.07
CA GLU A 214 -0.85 8.51 -10.35
C GLU A 214 -1.95 7.63 -10.97
N ASN A 215 -1.75 7.24 -12.24
CA ASN A 215 -2.67 6.42 -13.02
C ASN A 215 -3.31 5.27 -12.22
N ASN A 216 -4.60 5.02 -12.45
CA ASN A 216 -5.39 3.98 -11.77
C ASN A 216 -5.45 4.09 -10.22
N GLY A 217 -4.87 5.14 -9.63
CA GLY A 217 -4.93 5.36 -8.19
C GLY A 217 -6.31 5.81 -7.74
N THR A 218 -6.63 5.57 -6.48
CA THR A 218 -7.91 6.00 -5.88
C THR A 218 -7.65 6.88 -4.67
N LEU A 219 -8.32 8.02 -4.63
CA LEU A 219 -8.33 8.93 -3.51
C LEU A 219 -9.76 9.11 -3.01
N THR A 220 -9.98 8.81 -1.72
CA THR A 220 -11.23 9.08 -1.02
C THR A 220 -10.99 10.04 0.13
N LEU A 221 -11.73 11.14 0.17
CA LEU A 221 -11.76 12.07 1.29
C LEU A 221 -13.12 12.00 1.97
N ASN A 222 -13.08 11.71 3.26
CA ASN A 222 -14.25 11.70 4.14
C ASN A 222 -14.02 12.74 5.23
N ASN A 223 -14.92 13.73 5.35
CA ASN A 223 -14.84 14.78 6.38
C ASN A 223 -13.47 15.47 6.44
N SER A 224 -12.78 15.58 5.30
CA SER A 224 -11.38 16.01 5.24
C SER A 224 -11.24 17.36 4.55
N THR A 225 -10.13 18.06 4.79
CA THR A 225 -9.84 19.37 4.18
C THR A 225 -8.48 19.37 3.50
N VAL A 226 -8.44 19.78 2.23
CA VAL A 226 -7.21 20.09 1.48
C VAL A 226 -7.16 21.59 1.26
N SER A 227 -6.11 22.27 1.74
CA SER A 227 -6.06 23.73 1.66
C SER A 227 -4.66 24.34 1.75
N ASN A 228 -4.48 25.52 1.16
CA ASN A 228 -3.21 26.27 1.17
C ASN A 228 -2.01 25.47 0.61
N ASN A 229 -2.25 24.54 -0.29
CA ASN A 229 -1.21 23.83 -1.01
C ASN A 229 -0.87 24.56 -2.30
N ILE A 230 0.33 24.33 -2.83
CA ILE A 230 0.89 25.08 -3.95
C ILE A 230 1.44 24.09 -4.98
N SER A 231 0.99 24.16 -6.23
CA SER A 231 1.63 23.42 -7.33
C SER A 231 2.96 24.07 -7.69
N GLY A 232 3.85 23.34 -8.35
CA GLY A 232 5.13 23.89 -8.78
C GLY A 232 4.97 24.93 -9.87
N ASN A 233 5.86 25.91 -9.95
CA ASN A 233 5.99 26.78 -11.13
C ASN A 233 6.82 26.07 -12.20
N GLY A 234 6.53 26.36 -13.46
CA GLY A 234 7.43 26.02 -14.55
C GLY A 234 8.70 26.87 -14.48
N GLY A 235 9.81 26.34 -14.98
CA GLY A 235 11.07 27.07 -15.02
C GLY A 235 11.15 28.03 -16.20
N ASP A 236 12.00 29.06 -16.08
CA ASP A 236 12.15 30.05 -17.15
C ASP A 236 12.88 29.46 -18.37
N GLY A 237 12.51 29.93 -19.56
CA GLY A 237 13.35 29.78 -20.76
C GLY A 237 14.53 30.75 -20.76
N VAL A 238 15.46 30.59 -21.70
CA VAL A 238 16.63 31.46 -21.83
C VAL A 238 16.75 32.13 -23.20
N LYS A 239 17.33 33.34 -23.21
CA LYS A 239 17.69 34.06 -24.44
C LYS A 239 19.06 33.57 -24.94
N LYS A 240 19.13 33.05 -26.16
CA LYS A 240 20.41 32.69 -26.80
C LYS A 240 21.27 33.94 -27.01
N THR A 241 22.53 33.91 -26.57
CA THR A 241 23.43 35.07 -26.65
C THR A 241 24.28 35.11 -27.93
N ARG A 242 24.30 34.05 -28.74
CA ARG A 242 25.11 33.98 -29.97
C ARG A 242 24.32 33.43 -31.18
N GLY A 243 23.85 34.34 -32.04
CA GLY A 243 23.66 34.05 -33.49
C GLY A 243 22.29 33.59 -34.02
N GLY A 244 21.16 33.77 -33.31
CA GLY A 244 19.84 33.52 -33.90
C GLY A 244 18.65 34.02 -33.06
N PRO A 245 17.43 34.16 -33.63
CA PRO A 245 16.25 34.73 -32.98
C PRO A 245 15.51 33.75 -32.04
N GLU A 246 16.03 32.55 -31.79
CA GLU A 246 15.33 31.53 -31.03
C GLU A 246 15.66 31.62 -29.54
N THR A 247 14.64 31.87 -28.71
CA THR A 247 14.67 31.67 -27.26
C THR A 247 14.16 30.28 -26.94
N THR A 248 14.62 29.67 -25.85
CA THR A 248 13.90 28.51 -25.31
C THR A 248 12.66 28.98 -24.56
N ASN A 249 11.61 28.17 -24.56
CA ASN A 249 10.37 28.48 -23.85
C ASN A 249 10.55 28.25 -22.36
N GLY A 250 9.72 28.90 -21.55
CA GLY A 250 9.53 28.47 -20.16
C GLY A 250 8.69 27.20 -20.11
N GLY A 251 8.79 26.49 -18.99
CA GLY A 251 7.90 25.36 -18.69
C GLY A 251 6.54 25.84 -18.20
N ASP A 252 5.57 24.94 -18.26
CA ASP A 252 4.23 25.18 -17.75
C ASP A 252 4.20 25.10 -16.21
N GLY A 253 3.29 25.86 -15.60
CA GLY A 253 2.98 25.71 -14.18
C GLY A 253 2.29 24.37 -13.90
N GLY A 254 2.48 23.87 -12.68
CA GLY A 254 1.86 22.65 -12.23
C GLY A 254 0.36 22.79 -12.02
N SER A 255 -0.41 21.76 -12.37
CA SER A 255 -1.86 21.68 -12.17
C SER A 255 -2.24 21.12 -10.78
N GLY A 256 -3.39 21.54 -10.27
CA GLY A 256 -3.99 20.99 -9.05
C GLY A 256 -3.18 21.28 -7.80
N ALA A 257 -3.18 22.53 -7.33
CA ALA A 257 -2.45 22.92 -6.13
C ALA A 257 -2.84 22.05 -4.91
N GLY A 258 -4.14 21.80 -4.70
CA GLY A 258 -4.63 20.85 -3.71
C GLY A 258 -4.47 19.39 -4.11
N ILE A 259 -5.20 18.99 -5.15
CA ILE A 259 -5.31 17.61 -5.59
C ILE A 259 -5.12 17.55 -7.11
N TYR A 260 -4.27 16.62 -7.56
CA TYR A 260 -4.19 16.22 -8.95
C TYR A 260 -4.35 14.70 -9.05
N VAL A 261 -5.23 14.24 -9.95
CA VAL A 261 -5.46 12.82 -10.21
C VAL A 261 -5.24 12.56 -11.69
N GLU A 262 -4.32 11.65 -11.99
CA GLU A 262 -3.99 11.23 -13.35
C GLU A 262 -5.09 10.43 -14.03
N GLU A 263 -4.88 10.13 -15.31
CA GLU A 263 -5.79 9.38 -16.15
C GLU A 263 -6.18 8.03 -15.50
N ASN A 264 -7.46 7.70 -15.59
CA ASN A 264 -8.06 6.50 -15.00
C ASN A 264 -7.99 6.41 -13.46
N GLY A 265 -7.49 7.45 -12.79
CA GLY A 265 -7.61 7.58 -11.34
C GLY A 265 -9.03 7.96 -10.91
N THR A 266 -9.36 7.71 -9.65
CA THR A 266 -10.68 8.02 -9.06
C THR A 266 -10.53 8.97 -7.88
N LEU A 267 -11.33 10.03 -7.87
CA LEU A 267 -11.50 10.93 -6.73
C LEU A 267 -12.92 10.83 -6.18
N THR A 268 -13.05 10.54 -4.89
CA THR A 268 -14.32 10.58 -4.15
C THR A 268 -14.23 11.61 -3.02
N LEU A 269 -15.17 12.55 -2.99
CA LEU A 269 -15.27 13.58 -1.95
C LEU A 269 -16.59 13.42 -1.18
N ASN A 270 -16.50 13.06 0.09
CA ASN A 270 -17.63 12.92 1.00
C ASN A 270 -17.49 13.97 2.11
N ASN A 271 -18.38 14.97 2.13
CA ASN A 271 -18.39 16.04 3.12
C ASN A 271 -16.99 16.67 3.34
N SER A 272 -16.25 16.88 2.25
CA SER A 272 -14.86 17.32 2.29
C SER A 272 -14.68 18.62 1.54
N ILE A 273 -13.65 19.38 1.92
CA ILE A 273 -13.35 20.71 1.40
C ILE A 273 -12.01 20.67 0.66
N VAL A 274 -11.96 21.27 -0.53
CA VAL A 274 -10.72 21.55 -1.27
C VAL A 274 -10.71 23.04 -1.59
N ASN A 275 -9.72 23.78 -1.06
CA ASN A 275 -9.64 25.23 -1.17
C ASN A 275 -8.17 25.69 -1.11
N ASP A 276 -7.55 25.87 -2.28
CA ASP A 276 -6.14 26.22 -2.48
C ASP A 276 -5.99 27.45 -3.38
#